data_AF-A0A3S3I9A6-F1
#
_entry.id   AF-A0A3S3I9A6-F1
#
_cell.length_a   1.000
_cell.length_b   1.000
_cell.length_c   1.000
_cell.angle_alpha   90.00
_cell.angle_beta   90.00
_cell.angle_gamma   90.00
#
_symmetry.space_group_name_H-M   'P 1'
#
loop_
_entity.id
_entity.type
_entity.pdbx_description
1 polymer ?
#
loop_
_entity_poly.entity_id
_entity_poly.type
_entity_poly.pdbx_seq_one_letter_code
_entity_poly.pdbx_strand_id
1 'polypeptide(L)' 'APPTLPGSGGGLPISMVIRSIGDPSEVFDQAEKIKNKAQASGRFIVVQNSMAYDAPQVTVTIDRERAAALNLPIA' A
#
# COMPACT_ATOMS: atom_id res chain seq x y z
N ALA A 1 23.77 12.65 24.54
CA ALA A 1 24.05 11.64 23.50
C ALA A 1 24.07 12.34 22.15
N PRO A 2 24.91 11.94 21.18
CA PRO A 2 24.90 12.55 19.85
C PRO A 2 23.52 12.36 19.22
N PRO A 3 23.02 13.31 18.42
CA PRO A 3 21.74 13.15 17.74
C PRO A 3 21.80 11.95 16.80
N THR A 4 20.70 11.20 16.75
CA THR A 4 20.58 10.00 15.92
C THR A 4 20.87 10.32 14.46
N LEU A 5 21.71 9.50 13.84
CA LEU A 5 22.06 9.61 12.42
C LEU A 5 20.77 9.58 11.57
N PRO A 6 20.64 10.45 10.55
CA PRO A 6 19.56 10.33 9.57
C PRO A 6 19.59 8.90 8.98
N GLY A 7 18.50 8.14 9.17
CA GLY A 7 18.41 6.72 8.77
C GLY A 7 18.36 5.69 9.91
N SER A 8 18.40 6.12 11.17
CA SER A 8 18.25 5.24 12.35
C SER A 8 16.81 4.78 12.63
N GLY A 9 15.81 5.35 11.95
CA GLY A 9 14.45 4.82 11.89
C GLY A 9 14.34 3.91 10.66
N GLY A 10 14.09 2.61 10.87
CA GLY A 10 14.19 1.52 9.89
C GLY A 10 13.26 1.56 8.67
N GLY A 11 13.25 2.67 7.93
CA GLY A 11 12.56 2.84 6.66
C GLY A 11 13.52 3.36 5.58
N LEU A 12 13.07 3.31 4.32
CA LEU A 12 13.83 3.89 3.21
C LEU A 12 13.96 5.42 3.43
N PRO A 13 15.14 6.01 3.13
CA PRO A 13 15.40 7.42 3.41
C PRO A 13 14.53 8.39 2.59
N ILE A 14 13.86 7.90 1.54
CA ILE A 14 12.98 8.68 0.66
C ILE A 14 11.70 7.87 0.43
N SER A 15 10.56 8.54 0.50
CA SER A 15 9.23 7.98 0.19
C SER A 15 8.43 8.97 -0.64
N MET A 16 7.63 8.48 -1.58
CA MET A 16 6.78 9.29 -2.45
C MET A 16 5.39 8.69 -2.54
N VAL A 17 4.36 9.54 -2.52
CA VAL A 17 2.96 9.13 -2.63
C VAL A 17 2.42 9.54 -3.99
N ILE A 18 1.91 8.57 -4.74
CA ILE A 18 1.27 8.78 -6.05
C ILE A 18 -0.25 8.70 -5.84
N ARG A 19 -0.99 9.71 -6.31
CA ARG A 19 -2.45 9.79 -6.19
C ARG A 19 -3.05 10.13 -7.55
N SER A 20 -4.21 9.55 -7.85
CA SER A 20 -5.02 9.86 -9.03
C SER A 20 -6.50 9.99 -8.63
N ILE A 21 -7.26 10.68 -9.47
CA ILE A 21 -8.73 10.68 -9.43
C ILE A 21 -9.34 9.55 -10.31
N GLY A 22 -8.50 8.85 -11.08
CA GLY A 22 -8.88 7.74 -11.96
C GLY A 22 -8.90 6.38 -11.27
N ASP A 23 -8.94 5.32 -12.08
CA ASP A 23 -9.00 3.94 -11.59
C ASP A 23 -7.71 3.54 -10.83
N PRO A 24 -7.79 2.73 -9.76
CA PRO A 24 -6.61 2.25 -9.05
C PRO A 24 -5.58 1.51 -9.93
N SER A 25 -6.01 0.86 -11.02
CA SER A 25 -5.11 0.23 -12.01
C SER A 25 -4.16 1.23 -12.65
N GLU A 26 -4.64 2.41 -12.99
CA GLU A 26 -3.82 3.46 -13.60
C GLU A 26 -2.74 3.94 -12.63
N VAL A 27 -3.06 4.06 -11.34
CA VAL A 27 -2.10 4.43 -10.30
C VAL A 27 -1.00 3.39 -10.20
N PHE A 28 -1.36 2.11 -10.21
CA PHE A 28 -0.41 1.00 -10.17
C PHE A 28 0.55 1.03 -11.38
N ASP A 29 0.01 1.18 -12.59
CA ASP A 29 0.80 1.24 -13.82
C ASP A 29 1.79 2.41 -13.82
N GLN A 30 1.37 3.58 -13.34
CA GLN A 30 2.26 4.74 -13.24
C GLN A 30 3.33 4.55 -12.15
N ALA A 31 2.97 3.95 -11.01
CA ALA A 31 3.91 3.62 -9.95
C ALA A 31 5.00 2.65 -10.43
N GLU A 32 4.63 1.64 -11.22
CA GLU A 32 5.57 0.69 -11.81
C GLU A 32 6.52 1.36 -12.83
N LYS A 33 6.01 2.27 -13.67
CA LYS A 33 6.86 3.05 -14.59
C LYS A 33 7.88 3.90 -13.84
N ILE A 34 7.48 4.52 -12.74
CA ILE A 34 8.37 5.33 -11.90
C ILE A 34 9.43 4.44 -11.23
N LYS A 35 9.03 3.29 -10.68
CA LYS A 35 9.95 2.30 -10.11
C LYS A 35 11.01 1.89 -11.13
N ASN A 36 10.59 1.50 -12.34
CA ASN A 36 11.51 1.04 -13.39
C ASN A 36 12.48 2.15 -13.83
N LYS A 37 12.01 3.39 -13.96
CA LYS A 37 12.88 4.55 -14.24
C LYS A 37 13.88 4.82 -13.12
N ALA A 38 13.44 4.73 -11.87
CA ALA A 38 14.31 4.93 -10.71
C ALA A 38 15.37 3.83 -10.60
N GLN A 39 15.00 2.57 -10.84
CA GLN A 39 15.95 1.44 -10.91
C GLN A 39 16.95 1.64 -12.05
N ALA A 40 16.49 1.99 -13.26
CA ALA A 40 17.35 2.24 -14.41
C ALA A 40 18.29 3.43 -14.23
N SER A 41 17.94 4.40 -13.38
CA SER A 41 18.78 5.58 -13.13
C SER A 41 20.09 5.26 -12.40
N GLY A 42 20.17 4.11 -11.70
CA GLY A 42 21.34 3.75 -10.88
C GLY A 42 21.57 4.64 -9.66
N ARG A 43 20.67 5.61 -9.39
CA ARG A 43 20.80 6.56 -8.28
C ARG A 43 20.28 6.01 -6.95
N PHE A 44 19.64 4.84 -6.99
CA PHE A 44 18.98 4.23 -5.85
C PHE A 44 19.44 2.77 -5.74
N ILE A 45 19.89 2.38 -4.55
CA ILE A 45 20.32 1.01 -4.26
C ILE A 45 19.10 0.07 -4.24
N VAL A 46 17.96 0.55 -3.77
CA VAL A 46 16.69 -0.19 -3.69
C VAL A 46 15.54 0.75 -4.02
N VAL A 47 14.59 0.28 -4.84
CA VAL A 47 13.33 0.97 -5.15
C VAL A 47 12.19 -0.03 -5.02
N GLN A 48 11.15 0.30 -4.26
CA GLN A 48 10.01 -0.57 -3.98
C GLN A 48 8.71 0.17 -4.27
N ASN A 49 7.72 -0.55 -4.79
CA ASN A 49 6.33 -0.10 -4.88
C ASN A 49 5.55 -0.84 -3.79
N SER A 50 4.94 -0.12 -2.85
CA SER A 50 4.19 -0.70 -1.73
C SER A 50 2.70 -0.90 -2.00
N MET A 51 2.23 -0.63 -3.22
CA MET A 51 0.83 -0.81 -3.59
C MET A 51 0.53 -2.30 -3.83
N ALA A 52 -0.27 -2.90 -2.95
CA ALA A 52 -0.84 -4.24 -3.14
C ALA A 52 -2.10 -4.13 -4.01
N TYR A 53 -1.92 -4.05 -5.34
CA TYR A 53 -3.04 -3.94 -6.28
C TYR A 53 -3.74 -5.28 -6.54
N ASP A 54 -3.01 -6.39 -6.46
CA ASP A 54 -3.47 -7.74 -6.77
C ASP A 54 -3.96 -8.53 -5.55
N ALA A 55 -4.06 -7.90 -4.39
CA ALA A 55 -4.55 -8.56 -3.18
C ALA A 55 -6.06 -8.83 -3.29
N PRO A 56 -6.51 -10.11 -3.34
CA PRO A 56 -7.93 -10.42 -3.42
C PRO A 56 -8.62 -9.94 -2.15
N GLN A 57 -9.66 -9.11 -2.32
CA GLN A 57 -10.53 -8.70 -1.21
C GLN A 57 -11.85 -9.46 -1.28
N VAL A 58 -12.28 -9.99 -0.13
CA VAL A 58 -13.60 -10.59 0.03
C VAL A 58 -14.46 -9.67 0.87
N THR A 59 -15.54 -9.15 0.30
CA THR A 59 -16.55 -8.40 1.05
C THR A 59 -17.57 -9.36 1.63
N VAL A 60 -17.60 -9.49 2.96
CA VAL A 60 -18.64 -10.25 3.67
C VAL A 60 -19.70 -9.28 4.16
N THR A 61 -20.91 -9.38 3.60
CA THR A 61 -22.07 -8.61 4.07
C THR A 61 -22.84 -9.44 5.09
N ILE A 62 -22.89 -8.98 6.34
CA ILE A 62 -23.65 -9.63 7.41
C ILE A 62 -25.02 -8.99 7.49
N ASP A 63 -26.06 -9.77 7.21
CA ASP A 63 -27.44 -9.41 7.49
C ASP A 63 -27.69 -9.52 9.00
N ARG A 64 -27.82 -8.37 9.67
CA ARG A 64 -28.01 -8.31 11.12
C ARG A 64 -29.34 -8.90 11.58
N GLU A 65 -30.40 -8.77 10.78
CA GLU A 65 -31.73 -9.26 11.14
C GLU A 65 -31.76 -10.79 11.14
N ARG A 66 -31.14 -11.39 10.12
CA ARG A 66 -30.98 -12.86 10.05
C ARG A 66 -30.04 -13.39 11.12
N ALA A 67 -28.94 -12.68 11.41
CA ALA A 67 -28.02 -13.06 12.49
C ALA A 67 -28.71 -13.06 13.86
N ALA A 68 -29.55 -12.05 14.14
CA ALA A 68 -30.34 -11.98 15.37
C ALA A 68 -31.40 -13.09 15.45
N ALA A 69 -32.09 -13.39 14.34
CA ALA A 69 -33.06 -14.49 14.28
C ALA A 69 -32.44 -15.88 14.52
N LEU A 70 -31.15 -16.04 14.21
CA LEU A 70 -30.37 -17.26 14.44
C LEU A 70 -29.59 -17.23 15.77
N ASN A 71 -29.78 -16.19 16.59
CA ASN A 71 -29.08 -15.98 17.85
C ASN A 71 -27.54 -16.00 17.71
N LEU A 72 -27.02 -15.48 16.59
CA LEU A 72 -25.59 -15.40 16.28
C LEU A 72 -24.99 -14.07 16.75
N PRO A 73 -23.90 -14.09 17.54
CA PRO A 73 -23.19 -12.87 17.90
C PRO A 73 -22.37 -12.32 16.72
N ILE A 74 -22.46 -11.02 16.47
CA ILE A 74 -21.64 -10.30 15.49
C ILE A 74 -20.52 -9.62 16.29
N ALA A 75 -19.30 -10.17 16.22
CA ALA A 75 -18.08 -9.62 16.81
C ALA A 75 -17.21 -8.98 15.73
#